data_AF-A0A0R3X0V5-F1
#
_entry.id   AF-A0A0R3X0V5-F1
#
_cell.length_a   1.000
_cell.length_b   1.000
_cell.length_c   1.000
_cell.angle_alpha   90.00
_cell.angle_beta   90.00
_cell.angle_gamma   90.00
#
_symmetry.space_group_name_H-M   'P 1'
#
loop_
_entity.id
_entity.type
_entity.pdbx_description
1 polymer ?
#
loop_
_entity_poly.entity_id
_entity_poly.type
_entity_poly.pdbx_seq_one_letter_code
_entity_poly.pdbx_strand_id
1 'polypeptide(L)'
;LSHRVLTLRQFHALYQEIKHYSQIPTKTPGRNSGSLLDEACLLCCDAPPSAILPCGHNFCRRCIDEWLKASFKLPPERHDSFTTRRYSCPPALKNRQQCPLCREPCPRSTEAWDLIDPPDEFECRREMSRVLLYLISNAGISSHHDH
;
A
#
# COMPACT_ATOMS: atom_id res chain seq x y z
N LEU A 1 -34.09 -7.36 -30.67
CA LEU A 1 -32.68 -6.97 -30.43
C LEU A 1 -32.51 -5.55 -30.93
N SER A 2 -32.42 -4.57 -30.04
CA SER A 2 -32.09 -3.19 -30.43
C SER A 2 -30.64 -3.18 -30.92
N HIS A 3 -30.42 -2.80 -32.17
CA HIS A 3 -29.07 -2.69 -32.71
C HIS A 3 -28.54 -1.29 -32.44
N ARG A 4 -27.25 -1.18 -32.11
CA ARG A 4 -26.58 0.11 -31.94
C ARG A 4 -25.70 0.35 -33.15
N VAL A 5 -25.80 1.55 -33.71
CA VAL A 5 -24.97 1.95 -34.84
C VAL A 5 -23.85 2.84 -34.31
N LEU A 6 -22.61 2.46 -34.60
CA LEU A 6 -21.41 3.21 -34.27
C LEU A 6 -20.94 3.94 -35.52
N THR A 7 -20.72 5.25 -35.40
CA THR A 7 -19.87 5.96 -36.37
C THR A 7 -18.44 5.42 -36.29
N LEU A 8 -17.65 5.61 -37.35
CA LEU A 8 -16.24 5.19 -37.38
C LEU A 8 -15.44 5.77 -36.20
N ARG A 9 -15.70 7.03 -35.83
CA ARG A 9 -15.05 7.70 -34.70
C ARG A 9 -15.44 7.06 -33.36
N GLN A 10 -16.71 6.73 -33.17
CA GLN A 10 -17.19 6.06 -31.95
C GLN A 10 -16.66 4.63 -31.84
N PHE A 11 -16.62 3.88 -32.95
CA PHE A 11 -16.03 2.56 -32.99
C PHE A 11 -14.55 2.59 -32.62
N HIS A 12 -13.79 3.51 -33.21
CA HIS A 12 -12.37 3.65 -32.93
C HIS A 12 -12.09 3.96 -31.45
N ALA A 13 -12.84 4.89 -30.85
CA ALA A 13 -12.72 5.21 -29.43
C ALA A 13 -13.01 4.00 -28.53
N LEU A 14 -14.16 3.34 -28.73
CA LEU A 14 -14.54 2.15 -27.97
C LEU A 14 -13.49 1.03 -28.11
N TYR A 15 -12.99 0.80 -29.32
CA TYR A 15 -11.98 -0.23 -29.57
C TYR A 15 -10.68 0.06 -28.84
N GLN A 16 -10.23 1.33 -28.81
CA GLN A 16 -9.04 1.72 -28.07
C GLN A 16 -9.21 1.48 -26.56
N GLU A 17 -10.37 1.80 -26.00
CA GLU A 17 -10.67 1.54 -24.59
C GLU A 17 -10.67 0.05 -24.27
N ILE A 18 -11.41 -0.77 -25.03
CA ILE A 18 -11.42 -2.23 -24.84
C ILE A 18 -10.00 -2.81 -24.96
N LYS A 19 -9.22 -2.34 -25.94
CA LYS A 19 -7.84 -2.79 -26.14
C LYS A 19 -6.94 -2.40 -24.95
N HIS A 20 -7.12 -1.21 -24.39
CA HIS A 20 -6.41 -0.79 -23.18
C HIS A 20 -6.71 -1.72 -22.01
N TYR A 21 -7.99 -2.03 -21.76
CA TYR A 21 -8.39 -2.98 -20.71
C TYR A 21 -7.85 -4.40 -20.93
N SER A 22 -7.73 -4.85 -22.19
CA SER A 22 -7.17 -6.17 -22.51
C SER A 22 -5.66 -6.30 -22.24
N GLN A 23 -4.96 -5.16 -22.18
CA GLN A 23 -3.52 -5.10 -21.91
C GLN A 23 -3.20 -4.97 -20.42
N ILE A 24 -4.22 -4.74 -19.57
CA ILE A 24 -4.04 -4.73 -18.13
C ILE A 24 -3.53 -6.11 -17.72
N PRO A 25 -2.38 -6.22 -17.03
CA PRO A 25 -1.83 -7.49 -16.60
C PRO A 25 -2.85 -8.27 -15.78
N THR A 26 -3.31 -9.41 -16.31
CA THR A 26 -4.24 -10.34 -15.61
C THR A 26 -3.52 -11.27 -14.65
N LYS A 27 -2.20 -11.35 -14.78
CA LYS A 27 -1.30 -11.91 -13.79
C LYS A 27 -0.58 -10.74 -13.15
N THR A 28 -0.69 -10.62 -11.84
CA THR A 28 0.38 -9.98 -11.07
C THR A 28 1.70 -10.56 -11.60
N PRO A 29 2.74 -9.75 -11.88
CA PRO A 29 4.04 -10.31 -12.19
C PRO A 29 4.36 -11.24 -11.03
N GLY A 30 4.32 -12.54 -11.30
CA GLY A 30 4.78 -13.55 -10.38
C GLY A 30 6.14 -13.08 -9.93
N ARG A 31 6.26 -12.86 -8.62
CA ARG A 31 7.48 -12.42 -7.96
C ARG A 31 8.57 -13.42 -8.33
N ASN A 32 9.34 -13.10 -9.36
CA ASN A 32 10.48 -13.88 -9.78
C ASN A 32 11.50 -13.80 -8.64
N SER A 33 11.67 -14.93 -7.95
CA SER A 33 12.95 -15.39 -7.38
C SER A 33 13.89 -14.28 -6.88
N GLY A 34 13.66 -13.78 -5.67
CA GLY A 34 14.54 -12.79 -5.05
C GLY A 34 14.30 -12.67 -3.55
N SER A 35 15.01 -13.50 -2.78
CA SER A 35 15.17 -13.43 -1.32
C SER A 35 13.97 -13.82 -0.44
N LEU A 36 14.06 -14.99 0.19
CA LEU A 36 13.24 -15.42 1.35
C LEU A 36 13.20 -14.39 2.51
N LEU A 37 14.10 -13.39 2.49
CA LEU A 37 14.17 -12.32 3.47
C LEU A 37 13.11 -11.21 3.25
N ASP A 38 12.54 -11.09 2.04
CA ASP A 38 11.58 -10.01 1.71
C ASP A 38 10.12 -10.38 2.11
N GLU A 39 9.90 -11.63 2.54
CA GLU A 39 8.58 -12.16 2.89
C GLU A 39 8.28 -12.23 4.38
N ALA A 40 9.28 -12.00 5.22
CA ALA A 40 9.14 -12.13 6.65
C ALA A 40 9.58 -10.85 7.35
N CYS A 41 8.81 -10.43 8.35
CA CYS A 41 9.16 -9.33 9.22
C CYS A 41 10.51 -9.59 9.88
N LEU A 42 11.47 -8.68 9.71
CA LEU A 42 12.83 -8.83 10.24
C LEU A 42 12.93 -8.77 11.78
N LEU A 43 11.84 -8.45 12.48
CA LEU A 43 11.81 -8.45 13.95
C LEU A 43 11.35 -9.78 14.55
N CYS A 44 10.42 -10.49 13.88
CA CYS A 44 9.93 -11.78 14.38
C CYS A 44 10.26 -12.98 13.49
N CYS A 45 10.75 -12.74 12.27
CA CYS A 45 11.08 -13.75 11.26
C CYS A 45 9.95 -14.75 10.98
N ASP A 46 8.70 -14.32 11.12
CA ASP A 46 7.53 -15.21 11.15
C ASP A 46 6.40 -14.67 10.26
N ALA A 47 5.77 -13.55 10.64
CA ALA A 47 4.71 -12.94 9.87
C ALA A 47 5.24 -12.09 8.70
N PRO A 48 4.52 -12.01 7.57
CA PRO A 48 4.89 -11.08 6.50
C PRO A 48 4.82 -9.62 6.96
N PRO A 49 5.62 -8.73 6.36
CA PRO A 49 5.51 -7.30 6.62
C PRO A 49 4.10 -6.81 6.28
N SER A 50 3.50 -6.02 7.16
CA SER A 50 2.14 -5.48 6.99
C SER A 50 2.06 -3.98 7.28
N ALA A 51 3.18 -3.35 7.63
CA ALA A 51 3.28 -1.94 7.93
C ALA A 51 4.56 -1.35 7.33
N ILE A 52 4.42 -0.24 6.59
CA ILE A 52 5.52 0.53 6.01
C ILE A 52 5.69 1.81 6.84
N LEU A 53 6.88 1.99 7.43
CA LEU A 53 7.22 3.20 8.15
C LEU A 53 7.50 4.37 7.18
N PRO A 54 7.46 5.64 7.62
CA PRO A 54 7.79 6.80 6.76
C PRO A 54 9.17 6.74 6.10
N CYS A 55 10.10 6.01 6.72
CA CYS A 55 11.44 5.73 6.19
C CYS A 55 11.49 4.63 5.11
N GLY A 56 10.35 4.07 4.71
CA GLY A 56 10.24 3.03 3.69
C GLY A 56 10.56 1.60 4.15
N HIS A 57 10.89 1.40 5.44
CA HIS A 57 11.17 0.07 5.98
C HIS A 57 9.88 -0.67 6.40
N ASN A 58 9.88 -1.98 6.17
CA ASN A 58 8.69 -2.84 6.30
C ASN A 58 8.82 -3.80 7.47
N PHE A 59 7.74 -3.94 8.25
CA PHE A 59 7.65 -4.87 9.37
C PHE A 59 6.20 -5.35 9.54
N CYS A 60 5.95 -6.41 10.30
CA CYS A 60 4.58 -6.77 10.67
C CYS A 60 4.04 -5.78 11.72
N ARG A 61 2.74 -5.49 11.64
CA ARG A 61 2.06 -4.50 12.50
C ARG A 61 2.28 -4.77 13.99
N ARG A 62 2.18 -6.05 14.39
CA ARG A 62 2.42 -6.51 15.77
C ARG A 62 3.79 -6.08 16.29
N CYS A 63 4.85 -6.28 15.51
CA CYS A 63 6.21 -5.97 15.98
C CYS A 63 6.47 -4.47 16.10
N ILE A 64 5.92 -3.66 15.19
CA ILE A 64 6.06 -2.20 15.28
C ILE A 64 5.25 -1.63 16.44
N ASP A 65 4.04 -2.13 16.68
CA ASP A 65 3.25 -1.68 17.82
C ASP A 65 3.94 -2.00 19.15
N GLU A 66 4.53 -3.19 19.30
CA GLU A 66 5.30 -3.54 20.50
C GLU A 66 6.58 -2.70 20.63
N TRP A 67 7.28 -2.44 19.52
CA TRP A 67 8.46 -1.56 19.53
C TRP A 67 8.12 -0.14 20.00
N LEU A 68 7.03 0.44 19.50
CA LEU A 68 6.59 1.79 19.89
C LEU A 68 6.07 1.85 21.33
N LYS A 69 5.49 0.77 21.85
CA LYS A 69 5.05 0.66 23.25
C LYS A 69 6.22 0.41 24.21
N ALA A 70 7.34 -0.13 23.73
CA ALA A 70 8.47 -0.45 24.58
C ALA A 70 9.06 0.81 25.22
N SER A 71 8.86 0.95 26.53
CA SER A 71 9.56 1.95 27.33
C SER A 71 11.01 1.52 27.48
N PHE A 72 11.94 2.23 26.85
CA PHE A 72 13.35 2.09 27.21
C PHE A 72 13.62 2.97 28.42
N LYS A 73 13.89 2.33 29.56
CA LYS A 73 14.76 2.93 30.55
C LYS A 73 16.16 2.83 29.95
N LEU A 74 16.70 3.96 29.45
CA LEU A 74 18.15 4.03 29.27
C LEU A 74 18.79 3.61 30.61
N PRO A 75 19.92 2.89 30.60
CA PRO A 75 20.74 2.79 31.80
C PRO A 75 20.86 4.20 32.40
N PRO A 76 20.62 4.39 33.71
CA PRO A 76 20.79 5.70 34.30
C PRO A 76 22.18 6.18 33.91
N GLU A 77 22.26 7.38 33.35
CA GLU A 77 23.52 7.98 32.94
C GLU A 77 24.54 7.74 34.06
N ARG A 78 25.68 7.15 33.71
CA ARG A 78 26.79 7.12 34.66
C ARG A 78 27.07 8.59 34.94
N HIS A 79 26.83 9.00 36.18
CA HIS A 79 27.13 10.34 36.65
C HIS A 79 28.64 10.56 36.49
N ASP A 80 29.07 11.08 35.34
CA ASP A 80 30.33 11.77 35.26
C ASP A 80 30.14 13.07 36.04
N SER A 81 30.58 12.98 37.28
CA SER A 81 30.78 14.14 38.13
C SER A 81 31.71 15.10 37.38
N PHE A 82 31.44 16.41 37.49
CA PHE A 82 32.15 17.53 36.86
C PHE A 82 31.65 17.94 35.45
N THR A 83 30.58 18.72 35.39
CA THR A 83 30.68 20.18 35.21
C THR A 83 29.31 20.87 35.16
N THR A 84 29.28 22.02 35.80
CA THR A 84 28.19 23.00 35.88
C THR A 84 27.70 23.44 34.49
N ARG A 85 26.47 23.10 34.12
CA ARG A 85 25.58 24.00 33.36
C ARG A 85 24.13 23.53 33.42
N ARG A 86 23.25 24.46 33.82
CA ARG A 86 21.80 24.28 33.78
C ARG A 86 21.34 24.25 32.32
N TYR A 87 21.37 23.09 31.69
CA TYR A 87 20.52 22.83 30.53
C TYR A 87 19.33 22.04 31.04
N SER A 88 18.14 22.63 30.88
CA SER A 88 16.87 21.96 31.12
C SER A 88 16.88 20.66 30.33
N CYS A 89 16.95 19.53 31.03
CA CYS A 89 16.92 18.22 30.41
C CYS A 89 15.61 18.14 29.60
N PRO A 90 15.67 17.92 28.27
CA PRO A 90 14.46 17.76 27.47
C PRO A 90 13.59 16.65 28.06
N PRO A 91 12.26 16.75 28.01
CA PRO A 91 11.39 15.73 28.58
C PRO A 91 11.76 14.37 27.97
N ALA A 92 12.07 13.41 28.85
CA ALA A 92 12.47 12.06 28.48
C ALA A 92 11.55 11.53 27.38
N LEU A 93 12.11 11.29 26.18
CA LEU A 93 11.37 10.72 25.06
C LEU A 93 10.89 9.33 25.50
N LYS A 94 9.60 9.21 25.83
CA LYS A 94 9.09 8.07 26.61
C LYS A 94 9.12 6.74 25.87
N ASN A 95 9.25 6.75 24.54
CA ASN A 95 9.06 5.59 23.68
C ASN A 95 10.03 5.58 22.50
N ARG A 96 10.28 4.40 21.92
CA ARG A 96 11.09 4.24 20.69
C ARG A 96 10.33 4.73 19.45
N GLN A 97 10.15 6.05 19.31
CA GLN A 97 9.57 6.70 18.11
C GLN A 97 10.56 6.75 16.94
N GLN A 98 11.26 5.66 16.68
CA GLN A 98 12.32 5.56 15.68
C GLN A 98 12.22 4.23 14.95
N CYS A 99 12.60 4.20 13.67
CA CYS A 99 12.70 2.95 12.92
C CYS A 99 13.69 1.97 13.59
N PRO A 100 13.35 0.68 13.77
CA PRO A 100 14.28 -0.33 14.28
C PRO A 100 15.54 -0.54 13.42
N LEU A 101 15.46 -0.24 12.11
CA LEU A 101 16.57 -0.42 11.17
C LEU A 101 17.41 0.86 11.00
N CYS A 102 16.81 1.96 10.54
CA CYS A 102 17.55 3.20 10.21
C CYS A 102 17.53 4.26 11.31
N ARG A 103 16.74 4.08 12.38
CA ARG A 103 16.56 5.04 13.50
C ARG A 103 15.97 6.40 13.12
N GLU A 104 15.49 6.57 11.89
CA GLU A 104 14.75 7.77 11.51
C GLU A 104 13.48 7.92 12.37
N PRO A 105 13.07 9.16 12.69
CA PRO A 105 11.86 9.40 13.46
C PRO A 105 10.63 8.76 12.83
N CYS A 106 9.80 8.13 13.66
CA CYS A 106 8.55 7.52 13.26
C CYS A 106 7.42 8.09 14.13
N PRO A 107 6.69 9.13 13.66
CA PRO A 107 5.63 9.76 14.44
C PRO A 107 4.40 8.84 14.51
N ARG A 108 4.38 7.92 15.49
CA ARG A 108 3.27 7.00 15.82
C ARG A 108 2.89 5.97 14.73
N SER A 109 2.45 4.77 15.13
CA SER A 109 2.09 3.70 14.20
C SER A 109 0.86 4.01 13.33
N THR A 110 0.04 4.99 13.73
CA THR A 110 -1.11 5.46 12.95
C THR A 110 -0.73 6.14 11.63
N GLU A 111 0.50 6.65 11.50
CA GLU A 111 1.00 7.23 10.24
C GLU A 111 1.73 6.20 9.37
N ALA A 112 1.89 4.96 9.84
CA ALA A 112 2.46 3.89 9.01
C ALA A 112 1.40 3.34 8.05
N TRP A 113 1.77 3.26 6.77
CA TRP A 113 0.91 2.72 5.72
C TRP A 113 0.72 1.22 5.93
N ASP A 114 -0.54 0.78 5.96
CA ASP A 114 -0.87 -0.65 5.93
C ASP A 114 -0.62 -1.20 4.53
N LEU A 115 0.07 -2.35 4.46
CA LEU A 115 0.05 -3.18 3.27
C LEU A 115 -1.30 -3.89 3.26
N ILE A 116 -2.19 -3.44 2.38
CA ILE A 116 -3.46 -4.10 2.16
C ILE A 116 -3.20 -5.34 1.31
N ASP A 117 -3.81 -6.46 1.68
CA ASP A 117 -3.80 -7.66 0.85
C ASP A 117 -4.30 -7.32 -0.56
N PRO A 118 -3.76 -7.97 -1.60
CA PRO A 118 -4.28 -7.79 -2.94
C PRO A 118 -5.79 -8.09 -2.97
N PRO A 119 -6.59 -7.30 -3.70
CA PRO A 119 -8.03 -7.55 -3.80
C PRO A 119 -8.30 -8.93 -4.38
N ASP A 120 -9.45 -9.50 -4.02
CA ASP A 120 -9.88 -10.81 -4.51
C ASP A 120 -9.93 -10.85 -6.05
N GLU A 121 -9.32 -11.87 -6.65
CA GLU A 121 -9.18 -11.97 -8.11
C GLU A 121 -10.55 -12.12 -8.80
N PHE A 122 -11.49 -12.83 -8.16
CA PHE A 122 -12.83 -13.00 -8.69
C PHE A 122 -13.60 -11.68 -8.68
N GLU A 123 -13.53 -10.92 -7.60
CA GLU A 123 -14.10 -9.58 -7.52
C GLU A 123 -13.50 -8.64 -8.56
N CYS A 124 -12.18 -8.61 -8.71
CA CYS A 124 -11.49 -7.84 -9.74
C CYS A 124 -12.01 -8.19 -11.15
N ARG A 125 -12.10 -9.47 -11.48
CA ARG A 125 -12.59 -9.95 -12.78
C ARG A 125 -14.05 -9.58 -13.02
N ARG A 126 -14.89 -9.68 -11.97
CA ARG A 126 -16.30 -9.29 -12.02
C ARG A 126 -16.45 -7.80 -12.32
N GLU A 127 -15.71 -6.95 -11.63
CA GLU A 127 -15.75 -5.50 -11.84
C GLU A 127 -15.23 -5.11 -13.24
N MET A 128 -14.11 -5.68 -13.68
CA MET A 128 -13.61 -5.45 -15.05
C MET A 128 -14.65 -5.82 -16.11
N SER A 129 -15.33 -6.95 -15.93
CA SER A 129 -16.40 -7.40 -16.84
C SER A 129 -17.57 -6.42 -16.87
N ARG A 130 -17.99 -5.90 -15.72
CA ARG A 130 -19.06 -4.89 -15.62
C ARG A 130 -18.69 -3.61 -16.36
N VAL A 131 -17.45 -3.13 -16.19
CA VAL A 131 -16.96 -1.92 -16.87
C VAL A 131 -16.97 -2.12 -18.39
N LEU A 132 -16.45 -3.24 -18.89
CA LEU A 132 -16.46 -3.53 -20.34
C LEU A 132 -17.89 -3.57 -20.91
N LEU A 133 -18.81 -4.24 -20.22
CA LEU A 133 -20.22 -4.28 -20.63
C LEU A 133 -20.88 -2.90 -20.60
N TYR A 134 -20.54 -2.06 -19.62
CA TYR A 134 -21.02 -0.68 -19.54
C TYR A 134 -20.51 0.15 -20.72
N LEU A 135 -19.22 0.06 -21.07
CA LEU A 135 -18.65 0.77 -22.21
C LEU A 135 -19.34 0.36 -23.52
N ILE A 136 -19.52 -0.94 -23.73
CA ILE A 136 -20.22 -1.47 -24.91
C ILE A 136 -21.69 -1.00 -24.93
N SER A 137 -22.37 -1.04 -23.79
CA SER A 137 -23.80 -0.70 -23.69
C SER A 137 -24.08 0.79 -23.89
N ASN A 138 -23.11 1.66 -23.60
CA ASN A 138 -23.26 3.11 -23.75
C ASN A 138 -22.64 3.66 -25.04
N ALA A 139 -21.84 2.86 -25.75
CA ALA A 139 -21.28 3.27 -27.03
C ALA A 139 -22.34 3.32 -28.14
N GLY A 140 -22.19 4.27 -29.06
CA GLY A 140 -23.05 4.40 -30.24
C GLY A 140 -24.44 4.95 -29.95
N ILE A 141 -25.25 5.01 -31.00
CA ILE A 141 -26.62 5.53 -30.95
C ILE A 141 -27.58 4.36 -31.10
N SER A 142 -28.62 4.32 -30.27
CA SER A 142 -29.70 3.35 -30.44
C SER A 142 -30.43 3.66 -31.74
N SER A 143 -30.60 2.67 -32.61
CA SER A 143 -31.51 2.80 -33.75
C SER A 143 -32.94 2.81 -33.22
N HIS A 144 -33.43 3.95 -32.73
CA HIS A 144 -34.86 4.10 -32.53
C HIS A 144 -35.49 4.35 -33.90
N HIS A 145 -36.58 3.63 -34.17
CA HIS A 145 -37.30 3.61 -35.43
C HIS A 145 -37.97 4.98 -35.64
N ASP A 146 -37.31 5.90 -36.35
CA ASP A 146 -37.96 7.10 -36.88
C ASP A 146 -38.68 6.69 -38.17
N HIS A 147 -39.99 6.47 -38.04
CA HIS A 147 -40.95 6.60 -39.14
C HIS A 147 -41.78 7.86 -38.90
#